data_AF-A0A7K6L6B3-F1
#
_entry.id   AF-A0A7K6L6B3-F1
#
_cell.length_a   1.000
_cell.length_b   1.000
_cell.length_c   1.000
_cell.angle_alpha   90.00
_cell.angle_beta   90.00
_cell.angle_gamma   90.00
#
_symmetry.space_group_name_H-M   'P 1'
#
loop_
_entity.id
_entity.type
_entity.pdbx_description
1 polymer ?
#
loop_
_entity_poly.entity_id
_entity_poly.type
_entity_poly.pdbx_seq_one_letter_code
_entity_poly.pdbx_strand_id
1 'polypeptide(L)'
;FSFRKLWAFTGPGFLMSIAYLDPGNIESDLQSGAIAGFKLLWVLLLATIIGLLLQRLAARLGVVTGLHLAEVCNCQYQKFPRIILWLMVELAIIGSDMQEVIGSAIAINLLSVGKIPLWGGVLITIADTFVFLFLDKYGLRKLEAFFGLLITIMAVTFGYEYITVKPNQEKLLQGLFIPYCRDCGTPQLEQAVGIVGAVIMPHNMYLHSALVKSRQVNRADKREVREANKYFFIESCIALFVSFIINIFVVTVFAEAFFNKTNADVHQVCANSSSPHSSLFPNNNETLEVDIYKGGVVLGCYFGPAALYIWAIGILAAGQSSTMTGTYSGQFVMEGFLNLRWSRFARVLLTRSIAVTPTLFVAIFQDVEHLTGMNDFLNVLMSLQLPFALIPVLTFTSLPSVMHDFANGL
;
A
#
# COMPACT_ATOMS: atom_id res chain seq x y z
N PHE A 1 17.42 -12.36 -24.06
CA PHE A 1 17.11 -11.98 -22.67
C PHE A 1 18.45 -11.76 -21.97
N SER A 2 18.69 -10.60 -21.35
CA SER A 2 19.97 -10.28 -20.71
C SER A 2 19.74 -9.81 -19.29
N PHE A 3 20.37 -10.48 -18.32
CA PHE A 3 20.31 -10.09 -16.90
C PHE A 3 20.91 -8.71 -16.65
N ARG A 4 21.92 -8.30 -17.43
CA ARG A 4 22.51 -6.96 -17.35
C ARG A 4 21.54 -5.88 -17.81
N LYS A 5 20.74 -6.17 -18.84
CA LYS A 5 19.65 -5.27 -19.26
C LYS A 5 18.54 -5.25 -18.21
N LEU A 6 18.14 -6.41 -17.68
CA LEU A 6 17.15 -6.49 -16.61
C LEU A 6 17.53 -5.57 -15.44
N TRP A 7 18.76 -5.68 -14.93
CA TRP A 7 19.27 -4.82 -13.85
C TRP A 7 19.27 -3.32 -14.19
N ALA A 8 19.47 -2.96 -15.45
CA ALA A 8 19.42 -1.56 -15.89
C ALA A 8 17.98 -1.02 -15.93
N PHE A 9 17.01 -1.88 -16.23
CA PHE A 9 15.58 -1.54 -16.21
C PHE A 9 14.95 -1.66 -14.82
N THR A 10 15.55 -2.44 -13.91
CA THR A 10 15.11 -2.58 -12.52
C THR A 10 15.08 -1.24 -11.78
N GLY A 11 14.05 -1.03 -10.96
CA GLY A 11 13.75 0.16 -10.19
C GLY A 11 12.24 0.43 -10.17
N PRO A 12 11.64 0.85 -11.30
CA PRO A 12 10.25 1.27 -11.39
C PRO A 12 9.23 0.25 -10.84
N GLY A 13 9.45 -1.04 -11.06
CA GLY A 13 8.56 -2.10 -10.57
C GLY A 13 8.60 -2.25 -9.05
N PHE A 14 9.79 -2.13 -8.43
CA PHE A 14 9.95 -2.16 -6.97
C PHE A 14 9.38 -0.91 -6.29
N LEU A 15 9.49 0.26 -6.92
CA LEU A 15 8.86 1.49 -6.43
C LEU A 15 7.32 1.37 -6.46
N MET A 16 6.79 0.77 -7.51
CA MET A 16 5.36 0.51 -7.64
C MET A 16 4.86 -0.52 -6.61
N SER A 17 5.65 -1.56 -6.32
CA SER A 17 5.26 -2.63 -5.40
C SER A 17 5.23 -2.21 -3.93
N ILE A 18 5.84 -1.08 -3.58
CA ILE A 18 5.75 -0.48 -2.25
C ILE A 18 4.34 -0.04 -1.90
N ALA A 19 3.58 0.45 -2.88
CA ALA A 19 2.18 0.81 -2.65
C ALA A 19 1.32 -0.43 -2.32
N TYR A 20 1.82 -1.65 -2.56
CA TYR A 20 1.16 -2.88 -2.11
C TYR A 20 1.58 -3.28 -0.68
N LEU A 21 2.44 -2.50 -0.02
CA LEU A 21 2.99 -2.76 1.30
C LEU A 21 2.82 -1.55 2.23
N ASP A 22 1.91 -0.65 1.89
CA ASP A 22 1.63 0.51 2.71
C ASP A 22 0.81 0.13 3.97
N PRO A 23 0.76 0.98 5.00
CA PRO A 23 0.00 0.68 6.21
C PRO A 23 -1.49 0.40 5.94
N GLY A 24 -2.09 1.04 4.93
CA GLY A 24 -3.48 0.78 4.52
C GLY A 24 -3.71 -0.66 4.07
N ASN A 25 -2.82 -1.19 3.21
CA ASN A 25 -2.89 -2.59 2.80
C ASN A 25 -2.57 -3.57 3.94
N ILE A 26 -1.54 -3.27 4.74
CA ILE A 26 -1.18 -4.10 5.90
C ILE A 26 -2.34 -4.19 6.90
N GLU A 27 -3.08 -3.10 7.10
CA GLU A 27 -4.25 -3.09 7.98
C GLU A 27 -5.41 -3.93 7.42
N SER A 28 -5.71 -3.80 6.13
CA SER A 28 -6.74 -4.63 5.48
C SER A 28 -6.36 -6.12 5.51
N ASP A 29 -5.08 -6.44 5.27
CA ASP A 29 -4.56 -7.80 5.35
C ASP A 29 -4.68 -8.38 6.77
N LEU A 30 -4.29 -7.60 7.79
CA LEU A 30 -4.42 -7.96 9.20
C LEU A 30 -5.88 -8.20 9.60
N GLN A 31 -6.80 -7.32 9.21
CA GLN A 31 -8.23 -7.47 9.50
C GLN A 31 -8.82 -8.70 8.81
N SER A 32 -8.43 -8.94 7.56
CA SER A 32 -8.88 -10.12 6.82
C SER A 32 -8.44 -11.42 7.49
N GLY A 33 -7.20 -11.46 8.00
CA GLY A 33 -6.68 -12.58 8.76
C GLY A 33 -7.45 -12.78 10.07
N ALA A 34 -7.71 -11.71 10.82
CA ALA A 34 -8.44 -11.79 12.08
C ALA A 34 -9.89 -12.27 11.92
N ILE A 35 -10.62 -11.74 10.93
CA ILE A 35 -12.07 -11.99 10.76
C ILE A 35 -12.33 -13.26 9.96
N ALA A 36 -11.57 -13.50 8.89
CA ALA A 36 -11.82 -14.60 7.96
C ALA A 36 -10.78 -15.72 8.03
N GLY A 37 -9.72 -15.56 8.82
CA GLY A 37 -8.65 -16.55 8.95
C GLY A 37 -7.96 -16.76 7.60
N PHE A 38 -7.80 -18.04 7.22
CA PHE A 38 -7.17 -18.42 5.95
C PHE A 38 -8.12 -18.35 4.74
N LYS A 39 -9.42 -18.05 4.92
CA LYS A 39 -10.44 -18.20 3.86
C LYS A 39 -10.34 -17.16 2.74
N LEU A 40 -9.77 -15.99 3.00
CA LEU A 40 -9.69 -14.88 2.02
C LEU A 40 -8.35 -14.82 1.27
N LEU A 41 -7.41 -15.74 1.52
CA LEU A 41 -6.11 -15.75 0.84
C LEU A 41 -6.21 -15.89 -0.67
N TRP A 42 -7.21 -16.62 -1.19
CA TRP A 42 -7.46 -16.71 -2.63
C TRP A 42 -7.92 -15.37 -3.23
N VAL A 43 -8.63 -14.53 -2.46
CA VAL A 43 -9.04 -13.17 -2.89
C VAL A 43 -7.81 -12.29 -2.97
N LEU A 44 -6.92 -12.34 -1.98
CA LEU A 44 -5.64 -11.62 -2.00
C LEU A 44 -4.78 -12.01 -3.22
N LEU A 45 -4.68 -13.32 -3.51
CA LEU A 45 -3.98 -13.82 -4.70
C LEU A 45 -4.61 -13.29 -5.99
N LEU A 46 -5.94 -13.39 -6.12
CA LEU A 46 -6.65 -12.93 -7.30
C LEU A 46 -6.52 -11.40 -7.48
N ALA A 47 -6.67 -10.64 -6.40
CA ALA A 47 -6.50 -9.19 -6.38
C ALA A 47 -5.08 -8.79 -6.81
N THR A 48 -4.06 -9.52 -6.36
CA THR A 48 -2.68 -9.29 -6.77
C THR A 48 -2.45 -9.61 -8.24
N ILE A 49 -3.03 -10.70 -8.76
CA ILE A 49 -2.95 -11.05 -10.19
C ILE A 49 -3.63 -9.98 -11.04
N ILE A 50 -4.83 -9.54 -10.67
CA ILE A 50 -5.54 -8.44 -11.36
C ILE A 50 -4.73 -7.15 -11.27
N GLY A 51 -4.18 -6.84 -10.10
CA GLY A 51 -3.26 -5.72 -9.88
C GLY A 51 -2.09 -5.75 -10.86
N LEU A 52 -1.39 -6.88 -10.99
CA LEU A 52 -0.30 -7.08 -11.95
C LEU A 52 -0.74 -6.88 -13.41
N LEU A 53 -1.96 -7.26 -13.77
CA LEU A 53 -2.50 -6.99 -15.11
C LEU A 53 -2.71 -5.48 -15.32
N LEU A 54 -3.31 -4.77 -14.36
CA LEU A 54 -3.57 -3.33 -14.43
C LEU A 54 -2.27 -2.50 -14.43
N GLN A 55 -1.44 -2.67 -13.39
CA GLN A 55 -0.04 -3.05 -13.54
C GLN A 55 0.65 -2.79 -14.89
N ARG A 56 0.64 -3.88 -15.65
CA ARG A 56 1.21 -4.02 -16.99
C ARG A 56 0.57 -3.06 -17.99
N LEU A 57 -0.73 -2.79 -17.90
CA LEU A 57 -1.41 -1.87 -18.81
C LEU A 57 -0.94 -0.43 -18.60
N ALA A 58 -0.85 0.01 -17.35
CA ALA A 58 -0.32 1.33 -17.00
C ALA A 58 1.13 1.51 -17.45
N ALA A 59 1.99 0.51 -17.20
CA ALA A 59 3.36 0.51 -17.68
C ALA A 59 3.45 0.56 -19.22
N ARG A 60 2.68 -0.26 -19.93
CA ARG A 60 2.67 -0.26 -21.40
C ARG A 60 2.24 1.07 -21.98
N LEU A 61 1.23 1.72 -21.40
CA LEU A 61 0.80 3.05 -21.83
C LEU A 61 1.96 4.05 -21.75
N GLY A 62 2.68 4.07 -20.62
CA GLY A 62 3.84 4.95 -20.41
C GLY A 62 4.99 4.68 -21.38
N VAL A 63 5.29 3.41 -21.65
CA VAL A 63 6.38 3.00 -22.56
C VAL A 63 6.07 3.32 -24.03
N VAL A 64 4.83 3.06 -24.47
CA VAL A 64 4.42 3.23 -25.88
C VAL A 64 4.21 4.69 -26.22
N THR A 65 3.41 5.40 -25.42
CA THR A 65 3.06 6.81 -25.70
C THR A 65 4.20 7.75 -25.31
N GLY A 66 5.01 7.36 -24.32
CA GLY A 66 6.00 8.25 -23.71
C GLY A 66 5.41 9.35 -22.85
N LEU A 67 4.10 9.31 -22.64
CA LEU A 67 3.32 10.16 -21.74
C LEU A 67 2.82 9.30 -20.59
N HIS A 68 2.77 9.84 -19.37
CA HIS A 68 2.11 9.14 -18.28
C HIS A 68 0.59 9.26 -18.38
N LEU A 69 -0.13 8.42 -17.65
CA LEU A 69 -1.59 8.32 -17.74
C LEU A 69 -2.30 9.67 -17.58
N ALA A 70 -1.86 10.50 -16.61
CA ALA A 70 -2.42 11.83 -16.40
C ALA A 70 -2.20 12.81 -17.59
N GLU A 71 -1.05 12.74 -18.27
CA GLU A 71 -0.78 13.52 -19.50
C GLU A 71 -1.71 13.07 -20.63
N VAL A 72 -1.91 11.76 -20.80
CA VAL A 72 -2.84 11.20 -21.81
C VAL A 72 -4.28 11.63 -21.51
N CYS A 73 -4.71 11.57 -20.25
CA CYS A 73 -6.02 12.10 -19.81
C CYS A 73 -6.18 13.58 -20.17
N ASN A 74 -5.13 14.39 -20.02
CA ASN A 74 -5.17 15.81 -20.36
C ASN A 74 -5.33 16.04 -21.86
N CYS A 75 -4.65 15.25 -22.69
CA CYS A 75 -4.73 15.36 -24.14
C CYS A 75 -6.09 14.88 -24.70
N GLN A 76 -6.70 13.85 -24.10
CA GLN A 76 -7.89 13.20 -24.64
C GLN A 76 -9.20 13.72 -24.04
N TYR A 77 -9.24 14.09 -22.75
CA TYR A 77 -10.47 14.54 -22.10
C TYR A 77 -10.65 16.05 -22.15
N GLN A 78 -11.91 16.49 -22.30
CA GLN A 78 -12.29 17.90 -22.17
C GLN A 78 -12.08 18.42 -20.74
N LYS A 79 -12.04 19.74 -20.57
CA LYS A 79 -11.69 20.40 -19.30
C LYS A 79 -12.51 19.92 -18.10
N PHE A 80 -13.82 19.73 -18.26
CA PHE A 80 -14.71 19.36 -17.16
C PHE A 80 -14.47 17.95 -16.61
N PRO A 81 -14.56 16.86 -17.42
CA PRO A 81 -14.28 15.51 -16.92
C PRO A 81 -12.83 15.36 -16.44
N ARG A 82 -11.88 16.09 -17.04
CA ARG A 82 -10.48 16.12 -16.63
C ARG A 82 -10.31 16.65 -15.20
N ILE A 83 -10.98 17.75 -14.84
CA ILE A 83 -10.88 18.34 -13.50
C ILE A 83 -11.54 17.44 -12.45
N ILE A 84 -12.69 16.82 -12.78
CA ILE A 84 -13.33 15.85 -11.87
C ILE A 84 -12.41 14.66 -11.62
N LEU A 85 -11.82 14.10 -12.68
CA LEU A 85 -10.90 12.98 -12.56
C LEU A 85 -9.66 13.36 -11.75
N TRP A 86 -9.10 14.55 -11.97
CA TRP A 86 -8.01 15.07 -11.15
C TRP A 86 -8.38 15.13 -9.67
N LEU A 87 -9.53 15.72 -9.33
CA LEU A 87 -9.98 15.84 -7.94
C LEU A 87 -10.16 14.47 -7.29
N MET A 88 -10.74 13.50 -8.00
CA MET A 88 -10.91 12.13 -7.47
C MET A 88 -9.57 11.43 -7.21
N VAL A 89 -8.59 11.60 -8.08
CA VAL A 89 -7.25 11.02 -7.88
C VAL A 89 -6.47 11.75 -6.79
N GLU A 90 -6.60 13.06 -6.67
CA GLU A 90 -5.99 13.84 -5.59
C GLU A 90 -6.57 13.44 -4.23
N LEU A 91 -7.89 13.21 -4.16
CA LEU A 91 -8.57 12.68 -2.98
C LEU A 91 -8.03 11.29 -2.60
N ALA A 92 -7.71 10.45 -3.60
CA ALA A 92 -7.09 9.13 -3.38
C ALA A 92 -5.71 9.26 -2.75
N ILE A 93 -4.90 10.18 -3.28
CA ILE A 93 -3.54 10.41 -2.78
C ILE A 93 -3.59 10.92 -1.34
N ILE A 94 -4.47 11.88 -1.04
CA ILE A 94 -4.66 12.39 0.33
C ILE A 94 -5.13 11.28 1.27
N GLY A 95 -6.03 10.41 0.81
CA GLY A 95 -6.48 9.27 1.60
C GLY A 95 -5.33 8.33 1.99
N SER A 96 -4.49 7.94 1.02
CA SER A 96 -3.34 7.05 1.27
C SER A 96 -2.29 7.71 2.17
N ASP A 97 -2.06 9.01 1.96
CA ASP A 97 -1.18 9.84 2.79
C ASP A 97 -1.65 9.84 4.27
N MET A 98 -2.96 9.97 4.50
CA MET A 98 -3.52 9.86 5.85
C MET A 98 -3.25 8.49 6.50
N GLN A 99 -3.48 7.38 5.78
CA GLN A 99 -3.23 6.02 6.30
C GLN A 99 -1.78 5.83 6.72
N GLU A 100 -0.87 6.41 5.95
CA GLU A 100 0.55 6.40 6.27
C GLU A 100 0.89 7.20 7.54
N VAL A 101 0.35 8.41 7.66
CA VAL A 101 0.63 9.28 8.82
C VAL A 101 0.15 8.59 10.09
N ILE A 102 -1.01 7.92 10.02
CA ILE A 102 -1.55 7.09 11.10
C ILE A 102 -0.61 5.93 11.39
N GLY A 103 -0.22 5.14 10.39
CA GLY A 103 0.65 3.98 10.55
C GLY A 103 2.01 4.33 11.16
N SER A 104 2.66 5.39 10.66
CA SER A 104 3.94 5.90 11.19
C SER A 104 3.80 6.44 12.60
N ALA A 105 2.72 7.17 12.92
CA ALA A 105 2.47 7.66 14.28
C ALA A 105 2.24 6.51 15.28
N ILE A 106 1.48 5.48 14.87
CA ILE A 106 1.27 4.26 15.65
C ILE A 106 2.61 3.52 15.88
N ALA A 107 3.43 3.39 14.85
CA ALA A 107 4.74 2.76 14.96
C ALA A 107 5.65 3.49 15.95
N ILE A 108 5.70 4.83 15.89
CA ILE A 108 6.48 5.65 16.83
C ILE A 108 5.94 5.52 18.26
N ASN A 109 4.63 5.47 18.44
CA ASN A 109 4.01 5.26 19.74
C ASN A 109 4.39 3.90 20.34
N LEU A 110 4.33 2.82 19.54
CA LEU A 110 4.73 1.47 19.95
C LEU A 110 6.24 1.39 20.26
N LEU A 111 7.10 1.95 19.41
CA LEU A 111 8.55 1.97 19.62
C LEU A 111 8.96 2.73 20.87
N SER A 112 8.21 3.77 21.24
CA SER A 112 8.46 4.60 22.41
C SER A 112 7.82 4.06 23.70
N VAL A 113 7.14 2.91 23.65
CA VAL A 113 6.40 2.31 24.77
C VAL A 113 5.41 3.32 25.36
N GLY A 114 4.70 4.04 24.47
CA GLY A 114 3.70 5.04 24.85
C GLY A 114 4.26 6.36 25.40
N LYS A 115 5.59 6.58 25.39
CA LYS A 115 6.18 7.87 25.80
C LYS A 115 5.84 9.00 24.84
N ILE A 116 5.74 8.70 23.54
CA ILE A 116 5.35 9.66 22.52
C ILE A 116 3.87 9.44 22.21
N PRO A 117 2.97 10.39 22.53
CA PRO A 117 1.56 10.27 22.20
C PRO A 117 1.33 10.30 20.68
N LEU A 118 0.18 9.81 20.21
CA LEU A 118 -0.14 9.73 18.78
C LEU A 118 -0.01 11.08 18.06
N TRP A 119 -0.54 12.16 18.64
CA TRP A 119 -0.38 13.52 18.07
C TRP A 119 1.10 13.93 17.95
N GLY A 120 1.95 13.49 18.87
CA GLY A 120 3.40 13.70 18.81
C GLY A 120 4.04 12.92 17.68
N GLY A 121 3.60 11.67 17.46
CA GLY A 121 3.98 10.85 16.31
C GLY A 121 3.63 11.52 14.98
N VAL A 122 2.40 12.04 14.86
CA VAL A 122 1.91 12.78 13.67
C VAL A 122 2.73 14.07 13.41
N LEU A 123 3.21 14.75 14.45
CA LEU A 123 4.11 15.89 14.25
C LEU A 123 5.50 15.47 13.79
N ILE A 124 6.01 14.32 14.27
CA ILE A 124 7.28 13.77 13.84
C ILE A 124 7.23 13.34 12.38
N THR A 125 6.09 12.86 11.88
CA THR A 125 5.95 12.56 10.43
C THR A 125 6.02 13.83 9.58
N ILE A 126 5.75 15.04 10.09
CA ILE A 126 6.07 16.24 9.29
C ILE A 126 7.58 16.34 9.02
N ALA A 127 8.42 15.85 9.93
CA ALA A 127 9.88 15.82 9.74
C ALA A 127 10.32 14.84 8.64
N ASP A 128 9.58 13.75 8.40
CA ASP A 128 9.91 12.77 7.35
C ASP A 128 9.85 13.40 5.94
N THR A 129 8.97 14.38 5.75
CA THR A 129 8.83 15.10 4.49
C THR A 129 10.11 15.83 4.12
N PHE A 130 10.82 16.37 5.13
CA PHE A 130 12.12 17.02 4.94
C PHE A 130 13.21 15.99 4.61
N VAL A 131 13.18 14.82 5.25
CA VAL A 131 14.11 13.71 4.95
C VAL A 131 13.92 13.24 3.52
N PHE A 132 12.67 13.09 3.07
CA PHE A 132 12.34 12.74 1.69
C PHE A 132 12.85 13.80 0.70
N LEU A 133 12.55 15.08 0.94
CA LEU A 133 13.00 16.18 0.08
C LEU A 133 14.53 16.23 -0.04
N PHE A 134 15.24 15.88 1.04
CA PHE A 134 16.68 15.75 1.03
C PHE A 134 17.13 14.55 0.17
N LEU A 135 16.48 13.40 0.30
CA LEU A 135 16.77 12.18 -0.47
C LEU A 135 16.49 12.32 -1.97
N ASP A 136 15.42 13.02 -2.37
CA ASP A 136 15.07 13.27 -3.78
C ASP A 136 16.20 14.01 -4.52
N LYS A 137 17.00 14.82 -3.82
CA LYS A 137 18.16 15.54 -4.39
C LYS A 137 19.29 14.60 -4.85
N TYR A 138 19.36 13.38 -4.33
CA TYR A 138 20.45 12.43 -4.59
C TYR A 138 20.26 11.56 -5.84
N GLY A 139 19.13 11.69 -6.54
CA GLY A 139 18.85 11.05 -7.82
C GLY A 139 18.21 9.66 -7.70
N LEU A 140 17.53 9.25 -8.78
CA LEU A 140 16.59 8.12 -8.79
C LEU A 140 17.21 6.77 -8.39
N ARG A 141 18.44 6.45 -8.84
CA ARG A 141 19.05 5.15 -8.50
C ARG A 141 19.36 4.96 -7.02
N LYS A 142 19.74 6.04 -6.31
CA LYS A 142 20.00 5.95 -4.87
C LYS A 142 18.70 5.81 -4.09
N LEU A 143 17.65 6.45 -4.58
CA LEU A 143 16.31 6.36 -4.05
C LEU A 143 15.70 4.96 -4.28
N GLU A 144 15.89 4.36 -5.46
CA GLU A 144 15.57 2.95 -5.74
C GLU A 144 16.28 1.99 -4.76
N ALA A 145 17.56 2.24 -4.44
CA ALA A 145 18.30 1.44 -3.46
C ALA A 145 17.77 1.62 -2.03
N PHE A 146 17.38 2.84 -1.64
CA PHE A 146 16.77 3.12 -0.35
C PHE A 146 15.42 2.40 -0.19
N PHE A 147 14.61 2.38 -1.24
CA PHE A 147 13.37 1.60 -1.26
C PHE A 147 13.61 0.10 -1.17
N GLY A 148 14.61 -0.43 -1.88
CA GLY A 148 15.02 -1.82 -1.74
C GLY A 148 15.40 -2.17 -0.29
N LEU A 149 16.05 -1.25 0.43
CA LEU A 149 16.34 -1.41 1.86
C LEU A 149 15.05 -1.48 2.69
N LEU A 150 14.09 -0.57 2.49
CA LEU A 150 12.82 -0.58 3.22
C LEU A 150 12.01 -1.87 2.97
N ILE A 151 11.93 -2.33 1.72
CA ILE A 151 11.27 -3.60 1.38
C ILE A 151 11.98 -4.77 2.06
N THR A 152 13.31 -4.76 2.10
CA THR A 152 14.08 -5.80 2.78
C THR A 152 13.80 -5.80 4.28
N ILE A 153 13.70 -4.62 4.91
CA ILE A 153 13.32 -4.50 6.32
C ILE A 153 11.95 -5.12 6.55
N MET A 154 10.93 -4.74 5.75
CA MET A 154 9.58 -5.31 5.86
C MET A 154 9.56 -6.83 5.67
N ALA A 155 10.27 -7.33 4.67
CA ALA A 155 10.37 -8.77 4.40
C ALA A 155 11.01 -9.54 5.57
N VAL A 156 12.04 -8.96 6.20
CA VAL A 156 12.71 -9.57 7.36
C VAL A 156 11.85 -9.48 8.61
N THR A 157 11.21 -8.33 8.88
CA THR A 157 10.39 -8.16 10.08
C THR A 157 9.15 -9.03 10.03
N PHE A 158 8.36 -8.97 8.96
CA PHE A 158 7.14 -9.77 8.83
C PHE A 158 7.46 -11.25 8.60
N GLY A 159 8.59 -11.56 7.94
CA GLY A 159 9.08 -12.93 7.83
C GLY A 159 9.51 -13.52 9.18
N TYR A 160 10.10 -12.72 10.07
CA TYR A 160 10.43 -13.16 11.43
C TYR A 160 9.17 -13.48 12.24
N GLU A 161 8.14 -12.63 12.17
CA GLU A 161 6.84 -12.90 12.81
C GLU A 161 6.24 -14.20 12.30
N TYR A 162 6.22 -14.40 10.97
CA TYR A 162 5.71 -15.63 10.35
C TYR A 162 6.42 -16.90 10.84
N ILE A 163 7.75 -16.87 10.95
CA ILE A 163 8.54 -18.01 11.45
C ILE A 163 8.28 -18.25 12.93
N THR A 164 8.07 -17.19 13.71
CA THR A 164 7.85 -17.26 15.16
C THR A 164 6.46 -17.81 15.48
N VAL A 165 5.43 -17.35 14.78
CA VAL A 165 4.04 -17.79 14.96
C VAL A 165 3.81 -19.22 14.46
N LYS A 166 4.57 -19.68 13.46
CA LYS A 166 4.46 -21.02 12.86
C LYS A 166 3.02 -21.36 12.43
N PRO A 167 2.39 -20.57 11.55
CA PRO A 167 1.04 -20.82 11.10
C PRO A 167 0.94 -22.17 10.36
N ASN A 168 -0.25 -22.78 10.42
CA ASN A 168 -0.48 -24.07 9.78
C ASN A 168 -0.41 -23.96 8.24
N GLN A 169 0.65 -24.55 7.67
CA GLN A 169 0.95 -24.52 6.23
C GLN A 169 -0.11 -25.21 5.38
N GLU A 170 -0.77 -26.26 5.90
CA GLU A 170 -1.80 -26.97 5.16
C GLU A 170 -3.03 -26.08 4.95
N LYS A 171 -3.47 -25.39 6.01
CA LYS A 171 -4.59 -24.44 5.94
C LYS A 171 -4.27 -23.24 5.05
N LEU A 172 -3.03 -22.76 5.08
CA LEU A 172 -2.54 -21.69 4.21
C LEU A 172 -2.63 -22.09 2.74
N LEU A 173 -2.12 -23.26 2.36
CA LEU A 173 -2.16 -23.72 0.97
C LEU A 173 -3.59 -23.99 0.50
N GLN A 174 -4.44 -24.54 1.37
CA GLN A 174 -5.86 -24.74 1.07
C GLN A 174 -6.56 -23.38 0.87
N GLY A 175 -6.36 -22.41 1.76
CA GLY A 175 -6.94 -21.07 1.65
C GLY A 175 -6.48 -20.28 0.44
N LEU A 176 -5.27 -20.56 -0.06
CA LEU A 176 -4.67 -19.88 -1.20
C LEU A 176 -5.22 -20.37 -2.55
N PHE A 177 -5.36 -21.70 -2.72
CA PHE A 177 -5.71 -22.30 -4.02
C PHE A 177 -7.16 -22.76 -4.14
N ILE A 178 -7.85 -22.98 -3.02
CA ILE A 178 -9.23 -23.46 -3.01
C ILE A 178 -10.13 -22.28 -2.67
N PRO A 179 -10.95 -21.77 -3.61
CA PRO A 179 -11.96 -20.77 -3.29
C PRO A 179 -13.06 -21.46 -2.49
N TYR A 180 -12.94 -21.46 -1.15
CA TYR A 180 -13.98 -21.97 -0.27
C TYR A 180 -14.43 -20.86 0.69
N CYS A 181 -15.73 -20.58 0.69
CA CYS A 181 -16.33 -19.93 1.84
C CYS A 181 -17.64 -20.61 2.21
N ARG A 182 -17.52 -21.68 3.00
CA ARG A 182 -18.67 -22.46 3.47
C ARG A 182 -19.57 -21.72 4.47
N ASP A 183 -19.08 -20.63 5.08
CA ASP A 183 -19.80 -19.83 6.09
C ASP A 183 -19.41 -18.33 6.03
N CYS A 184 -19.30 -17.72 4.83
CA CYS A 184 -19.07 -16.27 4.74
C CYS A 184 -20.36 -15.52 5.04
N GLY A 185 -20.37 -14.76 6.12
CA GLY A 185 -21.38 -13.74 6.39
C GLY A 185 -21.04 -12.40 5.73
N THR A 186 -21.80 -11.37 6.08
CA THR A 186 -21.57 -9.98 5.66
C THR A 186 -20.17 -9.44 6.02
N PRO A 187 -19.59 -9.67 7.23
CA PRO A 187 -18.29 -9.08 7.56
C PRO A 187 -17.14 -9.69 6.76
N GLN A 188 -17.21 -10.98 6.39
CA GLN A 188 -16.18 -11.59 5.53
C GLN A 188 -16.25 -11.07 4.10
N LEU A 189 -17.45 -10.75 3.60
CA LEU A 189 -17.63 -10.18 2.27
C LEU A 189 -17.13 -8.73 2.21
N GLU A 190 -17.41 -7.92 3.23
CA GLU A 190 -16.88 -6.57 3.37
C GLU A 190 -15.36 -6.57 3.36
N GLN A 191 -14.74 -7.48 4.12
CA GLN A 191 -13.29 -7.67 4.10
C GLN A 191 -12.76 -8.13 2.74
N ALA A 192 -13.47 -9.00 2.02
CA ALA A 192 -13.07 -9.39 0.67
C ALA A 192 -13.06 -8.20 -0.31
N VAL A 193 -14.03 -7.29 -0.22
CA VAL A 193 -14.06 -6.05 -0.99
C VAL A 193 -12.94 -5.11 -0.55
N GLY A 194 -12.69 -5.00 0.75
CA GLY A 194 -11.58 -4.25 1.34
C GLY A 194 -10.22 -4.67 0.79
N ILE A 195 -9.93 -5.98 0.75
CA ILE A 195 -8.69 -6.53 0.16
C ILE A 195 -8.52 -6.07 -1.29
N VAL A 196 -9.58 -6.12 -2.10
CA VAL A 196 -9.49 -5.72 -3.52
C VAL A 196 -9.16 -4.23 -3.65
N GLY A 197 -9.81 -3.38 -2.84
CA GLY A 197 -9.57 -1.94 -2.84
C GLY A 197 -8.19 -1.55 -2.31
N ALA A 198 -7.73 -2.23 -1.26
CA ALA A 198 -6.42 -2.00 -0.66
C ALA A 198 -5.28 -2.45 -1.58
N VAL A 199 -5.42 -3.60 -2.24
CA VAL A 199 -4.40 -4.13 -3.16
C VAL A 199 -4.35 -3.33 -4.47
N ILE A 200 -5.50 -2.90 -5.01
CA ILE A 200 -5.54 -2.20 -6.31
C ILE A 200 -5.67 -0.69 -6.07
N MET A 201 -4.53 -0.06 -5.72
CA MET A 201 -4.49 1.38 -5.48
C MET A 201 -4.61 2.20 -6.78
N PRO A 202 -5.59 3.13 -6.88
CA PRO A 202 -5.83 3.91 -8.10
C PRO A 202 -4.64 4.81 -8.47
N HIS A 203 -4.06 5.51 -7.50
CA HIS A 203 -2.96 6.44 -7.71
C HIS A 203 -1.68 5.73 -8.19
N ASN A 204 -1.50 4.46 -7.81
CA ASN A 204 -0.33 3.68 -8.18
C ASN A 204 -0.29 3.37 -9.69
N MET A 205 -1.44 3.30 -10.37
CA MET A 205 -1.51 3.17 -11.83
C MET A 205 -0.94 4.41 -12.53
N TYR A 206 -1.19 5.61 -12.00
CA TYR A 206 -0.59 6.84 -12.49
C TYR A 206 0.91 6.86 -12.23
N LEU A 207 1.32 6.50 -11.01
CA LEU A 207 2.73 6.44 -10.62
C LEU A 207 3.54 5.52 -11.53
N HIS A 208 3.10 4.27 -11.71
CA HIS A 208 3.84 3.30 -12.50
C HIS A 208 3.97 3.72 -13.96
N SER A 209 2.90 4.29 -14.55
CA SER A 209 2.95 4.84 -15.91
C SER A 209 3.96 5.99 -16.07
N ALA A 210 4.26 6.72 -15.00
CA ALA A 210 5.27 7.78 -15.00
C ALA A 210 6.69 7.26 -14.71
N LEU A 211 6.83 6.30 -13.80
CA LEU A 211 8.13 5.74 -13.42
C LEU A 211 8.83 5.02 -14.57
N VAL A 212 8.08 4.34 -15.45
CA VAL A 212 8.64 3.71 -16.66
C VAL A 212 9.27 4.72 -17.62
N LYS A 213 8.87 6.01 -17.58
CA LYS A 213 9.46 7.10 -18.38
C LYS A 213 10.89 7.45 -17.95
N SER A 214 11.29 7.07 -16.74
CA SER A 214 12.65 7.31 -16.23
C SER A 214 13.73 6.59 -17.04
N ARG A 215 13.36 5.50 -17.75
CA ARG A 215 14.26 4.76 -18.63
C ARG A 215 14.06 5.25 -20.06
N GLN A 216 15.15 5.67 -20.70
CA GLN A 216 15.09 6.11 -22.10
C GLN A 216 14.90 4.90 -23.02
N VAL A 217 13.84 4.93 -23.82
CA VAL A 217 13.51 3.91 -24.83
C VAL A 217 13.30 4.63 -26.15
N ASN A 218 13.93 4.13 -27.23
CA ASN A 218 13.69 4.70 -28.55
C ASN A 218 12.32 4.25 -29.07
N ARG A 219 11.35 5.17 -29.04
CA ARG A 219 9.96 4.88 -29.43
C ARG A 219 9.78 4.72 -30.94
N ALA A 220 10.75 5.14 -31.74
CA ALA A 220 10.73 4.94 -33.19
C ALA A 220 10.99 3.47 -33.56
N ASP A 221 11.72 2.72 -32.74
CA ASP A 221 11.96 1.28 -32.96
C ASP A 221 10.95 0.43 -32.17
N LYS A 222 10.05 -0.23 -32.91
CA LYS A 222 9.05 -1.15 -32.35
C LYS A 222 9.69 -2.33 -31.59
N ARG A 223 10.92 -2.74 -31.95
CA ARG A 223 11.63 -3.83 -31.28
C ARG A 223 12.08 -3.42 -29.88
N GLU A 224 12.61 -2.20 -29.73
CA GLU A 224 13.01 -1.66 -28.42
C GLU A 224 11.81 -1.47 -27.50
N VAL A 225 10.70 -0.93 -28.00
CA VAL A 225 9.44 -0.79 -27.23
C VAL A 225 8.93 -2.16 -26.75
N ARG A 226 8.96 -3.19 -27.60
CA ARG A 226 8.57 -4.56 -27.23
C ARG A 226 9.54 -5.16 -26.21
N GLU A 227 10.84 -4.92 -26.34
CA GLU A 227 11.86 -5.38 -25.39
C GLU A 227 11.68 -4.69 -24.02
N ALA A 228 11.48 -3.37 -23.99
CA ALA A 228 11.23 -2.61 -22.76
C ALA A 228 9.96 -3.10 -22.03
N ASN A 229 8.85 -3.26 -22.77
CA ASN A 229 7.61 -3.82 -22.22
C ASN A 229 7.80 -5.20 -21.60
N LYS A 230 8.66 -6.05 -22.19
CA LYS A 230 8.97 -7.37 -21.63
C LYS A 230 9.76 -7.26 -20.33
N TYR A 231 10.78 -6.39 -20.26
CA TYR A 231 11.57 -6.24 -19.03
C TYR A 231 10.77 -5.62 -17.90
N PHE A 232 9.98 -4.57 -18.15
CA PHE A 232 9.12 -3.96 -17.13
C PHE A 232 8.06 -4.94 -16.62
N PHE A 233 7.51 -5.79 -17.49
CA PHE A 233 6.58 -6.83 -17.06
C PHE A 233 7.27 -7.84 -16.13
N ILE A 234 8.44 -8.37 -16.51
CA ILE A 234 9.16 -9.34 -15.68
C ILE A 234 9.56 -8.74 -14.33
N GLU A 235 10.02 -7.50 -14.33
CA GLU A 235 10.33 -6.77 -13.10
C GLU A 235 9.10 -6.60 -12.21
N SER A 236 7.99 -6.12 -12.77
CA SER A 236 6.73 -5.93 -12.02
C SER A 236 6.21 -7.26 -11.45
N CYS A 237 6.34 -8.36 -12.20
CA CYS A 237 6.00 -9.69 -11.71
C CYS A 237 6.84 -10.08 -10.47
N ILE A 238 8.16 -9.87 -10.52
CA ILE A 238 9.04 -10.19 -9.40
C ILE A 238 8.72 -9.29 -8.21
N ALA A 239 8.57 -7.99 -8.42
CA ALA A 239 8.30 -7.03 -7.36
C ALA A 239 6.95 -7.30 -6.66
N LEU A 240 5.87 -7.52 -7.43
CA LEU A 240 4.56 -7.85 -6.86
C LEU A 240 4.53 -9.24 -6.24
N PHE A 241 5.33 -10.20 -6.73
CA PHE A 241 5.45 -11.51 -6.07
C PHE A 241 6.12 -11.39 -4.70
N VAL A 242 7.14 -10.53 -4.56
CA VAL A 242 7.75 -10.23 -3.25
C VAL A 242 6.74 -9.57 -2.32
N SER A 243 6.01 -8.55 -2.79
CA SER A 243 4.96 -7.90 -1.99
C SER A 243 3.88 -8.90 -1.57
N PHE A 244 3.45 -9.77 -2.48
CA PHE A 244 2.46 -10.81 -2.21
C PHE A 244 2.89 -11.78 -1.10
N ILE A 245 4.16 -12.19 -1.10
CA ILE A 245 4.71 -13.04 -0.02
C ILE A 245 4.62 -12.32 1.33
N ILE A 246 4.95 -11.03 1.36
CA ILE A 246 4.87 -10.21 2.57
C ILE A 246 3.42 -10.11 3.06
N ASN A 247 2.47 -9.86 2.17
CA ASN A 247 1.04 -9.82 2.52
C ASN A 247 0.57 -11.17 3.07
N ILE A 248 0.98 -12.30 2.48
CA ILE A 248 0.69 -13.63 3.04
C ILE A 248 1.25 -13.74 4.46
N PHE A 249 2.49 -13.29 4.72
CA PHE A 249 3.06 -13.33 6.06
C PHE A 249 2.19 -12.58 7.07
N VAL A 250 1.75 -11.36 6.74
CA VAL A 250 0.86 -10.57 7.59
C VAL A 250 -0.47 -11.31 7.81
N VAL A 251 -1.23 -11.61 6.75
CA VAL A 251 -2.56 -12.24 6.88
C VAL A 251 -2.51 -13.51 7.73
N THR A 252 -1.49 -14.34 7.52
CA THR A 252 -1.38 -15.66 8.18
C THR A 252 -0.94 -15.57 9.64
N VAL A 253 -0.05 -14.64 9.98
CA VAL A 253 0.34 -14.34 11.37
C VAL A 253 -0.89 -13.90 12.16
N PHE A 254 -1.67 -12.96 11.61
CA PHE A 254 -2.85 -12.44 12.28
C PHE A 254 -4.02 -13.44 12.27
N ALA A 255 -4.15 -14.26 11.22
CA ALA A 255 -5.09 -15.37 11.22
C ALA A 255 -4.81 -16.36 12.35
N GLU A 256 -3.57 -16.76 12.59
CA GLU A 256 -3.28 -17.70 13.67
C GLU A 256 -3.40 -17.04 15.06
N ALA A 257 -2.99 -15.78 15.19
CA ALA A 257 -3.01 -15.06 16.46
C ALA A 257 -4.43 -14.63 16.91
N PHE A 258 -5.31 -14.26 15.98
CA PHE A 258 -6.61 -13.64 16.28
C PHE A 258 -7.83 -14.47 15.91
N PHE A 259 -7.73 -15.40 14.96
CA PHE A 259 -8.92 -16.09 14.46
C PHE A 259 -9.60 -16.88 15.57
N ASN A 260 -10.87 -16.56 15.82
CA ASN A 260 -11.73 -17.20 16.83
C ASN A 260 -11.28 -16.95 18.30
N LYS A 261 -10.58 -15.84 18.57
CA LYS A 261 -10.22 -15.39 19.93
C LYS A 261 -11.14 -14.25 20.38
N THR A 262 -11.50 -14.23 21.66
CA THR A 262 -12.29 -13.14 22.27
C THR A 262 -11.41 -12.13 22.99
N ASN A 263 -11.93 -10.92 23.27
CA ASN A 263 -11.19 -9.91 24.05
C ASN A 263 -10.74 -10.45 25.42
N ALA A 264 -11.57 -11.27 26.06
CA ALA A 264 -11.26 -11.91 27.34
C ALA A 264 -10.04 -12.84 27.27
N ASP A 265 -9.93 -13.65 26.20
CA ASP A 265 -8.80 -14.56 26.00
C ASP A 265 -7.48 -13.79 25.84
N VAL A 266 -7.51 -12.72 25.04
CA VAL A 266 -6.34 -11.86 24.79
C VAL A 266 -5.95 -11.10 26.05
N HIS A 267 -6.92 -10.55 26.77
CA HIS A 267 -6.69 -9.85 28.04
C HIS A 267 -6.00 -10.76 29.06
N GLN A 268 -6.42 -12.03 29.18
CA GLN A 268 -5.81 -12.98 30.11
C GLN A 268 -4.33 -13.25 29.78
N VAL A 269 -4.01 -13.42 28.50
CA VAL A 269 -2.62 -13.63 28.04
C VAL A 269 -1.77 -12.38 28.27
N CYS A 270 -2.30 -11.20 27.96
CA CYS A 270 -1.60 -9.93 28.16
C CYS A 270 -1.39 -9.58 29.64
N ALA A 271 -2.33 -9.93 30.52
CA ALA A 271 -2.23 -9.73 31.96
C ALA A 271 -1.16 -10.65 32.57
N ASN A 272 -1.11 -11.92 32.18
CA ASN A 272 -0.07 -12.85 32.61
C ASN A 272 1.33 -12.42 32.18
N SER A 273 1.43 -11.76 31.03
CA SER A 273 2.70 -11.30 30.46
C SER A 273 3.17 -9.94 31.00
N SER A 274 2.47 -9.37 32.00
CA SER A 274 2.79 -8.07 32.63
C SER A 274 2.92 -6.92 31.62
N SER A 275 2.16 -6.96 30.53
CA SER A 275 2.22 -5.92 29.50
C SER A 275 1.57 -4.62 30.00
N PRO A 276 2.17 -3.43 29.75
CA PRO A 276 1.62 -2.15 30.19
C PRO A 276 0.33 -1.75 29.45
N HIS A 277 -0.07 -2.52 28.43
CA HIS A 277 -1.22 -2.26 27.56
C HIS A 277 -2.38 -3.22 27.79
N SER A 278 -2.40 -3.98 28.90
CA SER A 278 -3.50 -4.92 29.19
C SER A 278 -4.87 -4.23 29.27
N SER A 279 -4.93 -2.96 29.67
CA SER A 279 -6.18 -2.18 29.74
C SER A 279 -6.80 -1.84 28.38
N LEU A 280 -6.09 -2.09 27.27
CA LEU A 280 -6.57 -1.83 25.91
C LEU A 280 -7.66 -2.83 25.47
N PHE A 281 -7.71 -4.01 26.08
CA PHE A 281 -8.67 -5.04 25.75
C PHE A 281 -9.73 -5.11 26.86
N PRO A 282 -10.95 -4.58 26.65
CA PRO A 282 -12.01 -4.72 27.63
C PRO A 282 -12.35 -6.19 27.83
N ASN A 283 -12.61 -6.60 29.08
CA ASN A 283 -12.90 -7.99 29.43
C ASN A 283 -14.35 -8.39 29.05
N ASN A 284 -14.65 -8.34 27.75
CA ASN A 284 -15.93 -8.66 27.15
C ASN A 284 -15.83 -9.90 26.24
N ASN A 285 -16.95 -10.57 25.98
CA ASN A 285 -17.03 -11.71 25.06
C ASN A 285 -17.26 -11.31 23.59
N GLU A 286 -17.09 -10.02 23.26
CA GLU A 286 -17.24 -9.52 21.90
C GLU A 286 -16.02 -9.88 21.04
N THR A 287 -16.25 -9.96 19.73
CA THR A 287 -15.18 -10.15 18.74
C THR A 287 -14.27 -8.93 18.73
N LEU A 288 -12.96 -9.17 18.81
CA LEU A 288 -11.97 -8.11 18.94
C LEU A 288 -11.83 -7.32 17.63
N GLU A 289 -12.09 -6.02 17.68
CA GLU A 289 -11.76 -5.10 16.59
C GLU A 289 -10.23 -4.98 16.50
N VAL A 290 -9.66 -5.35 15.36
CA VAL A 290 -8.21 -5.43 15.15
C VAL A 290 -7.74 -4.27 14.29
N ASP A 291 -6.71 -3.59 14.76
CA ASP A 291 -6.00 -2.52 14.07
C ASP A 291 -4.48 -2.75 14.17
N ILE A 292 -3.69 -1.88 13.52
CA ILE A 292 -2.22 -1.96 13.54
C ILE A 292 -1.68 -1.87 14.97
N TYR A 293 -2.30 -1.07 15.84
CA TYR A 293 -1.86 -0.86 17.22
C TYR A 293 -2.15 -2.08 18.12
N LYS A 294 -3.41 -2.52 18.22
CA LYS A 294 -3.79 -3.74 18.95
C LYS A 294 -3.07 -4.95 18.39
N GLY A 295 -2.89 -5.02 17.07
CA GLY A 295 -2.11 -6.04 16.39
C GLY A 295 -0.71 -6.20 16.97
N GLY A 296 0.04 -5.10 17.06
CA GLY A 296 1.39 -5.08 17.64
C GLY A 296 1.43 -5.44 19.12
N VAL A 297 0.43 -4.98 19.91
CA VAL A 297 0.33 -5.30 21.34
C VAL A 297 0.10 -6.79 21.56
N VAL A 298 -0.81 -7.41 20.79
CA VAL A 298 -1.08 -8.86 20.90
C VAL A 298 0.14 -9.68 20.52
N LEU A 299 0.84 -9.34 19.43
CA LEU A 299 2.09 -10.01 19.08
C LEU A 299 3.10 -9.92 20.24
N GLY A 300 3.19 -8.76 20.89
CA GLY A 300 3.96 -8.55 22.12
C GLY A 300 3.55 -9.45 23.28
N CYS A 301 2.25 -9.64 23.51
CA CYS A 301 1.74 -10.48 24.58
C CYS A 301 1.95 -11.98 24.32
N TYR A 302 1.74 -12.46 23.09
CA TYR A 302 1.80 -13.88 22.77
C TYR A 302 3.23 -14.38 22.49
N PHE A 303 4.04 -13.56 21.81
CA PHE A 303 5.37 -13.96 21.31
C PHE A 303 6.51 -13.16 21.96
N GLY A 304 6.19 -12.24 22.86
CA GLY A 304 7.14 -11.47 23.65
C GLY A 304 7.44 -10.07 23.08
N PRO A 305 8.11 -9.21 23.86
CA PRO A 305 8.30 -7.79 23.52
C PRO A 305 9.10 -7.58 22.24
N ALA A 306 9.97 -8.53 21.85
CA ALA A 306 10.72 -8.47 20.61
C ALA A 306 9.81 -8.42 19.38
N ALA A 307 8.72 -9.19 19.36
CA ALA A 307 7.77 -9.24 18.26
C ALA A 307 7.05 -7.89 18.06
N LEU A 308 6.69 -7.23 19.17
CA LEU A 308 6.10 -5.89 19.15
C LEU A 308 7.03 -4.86 18.49
N TYR A 309 8.31 -4.84 18.87
CA TYR A 309 9.27 -3.90 18.29
C TYR A 309 9.57 -4.20 16.82
N ILE A 310 9.67 -5.48 16.45
CA ILE A 310 9.88 -5.92 15.07
C ILE A 310 8.69 -5.52 14.19
N TRP A 311 7.46 -5.72 14.67
CA TRP A 311 6.24 -5.23 14.04
C TRP A 311 6.29 -3.71 13.83
N ALA A 312 6.59 -2.95 14.89
CA ALA A 312 6.63 -1.49 14.81
C ALA A 312 7.71 -0.97 13.85
N ILE A 313 8.87 -1.61 13.75
CA ILE A 313 9.90 -1.28 12.74
C ILE A 313 9.38 -1.55 11.32
N GLY A 314 8.69 -2.67 11.11
CA GLY A 314 8.08 -3.02 9.82
C GLY A 314 7.03 -2.00 9.38
N ILE A 315 6.13 -1.61 10.28
CA ILE A 315 5.11 -0.58 10.02
C ILE A 315 5.75 0.77 9.76
N LEU A 316 6.80 1.15 10.50
CA LEU A 316 7.50 2.40 10.24
C LEU A 316 8.16 2.38 8.86
N ALA A 317 8.77 1.26 8.44
CA ALA A 317 9.33 1.13 7.10
C ALA A 317 8.25 1.25 6.00
N ALA A 318 7.09 0.61 6.19
CA ALA A 318 5.93 0.74 5.31
C ALA A 318 5.46 2.20 5.20
N GLY A 319 5.23 2.85 6.35
CA GLY A 319 4.78 4.24 6.45
C GLY A 319 5.85 5.29 6.14
N GLN A 320 7.09 4.93 5.84
CA GLN A 320 8.08 5.85 5.24
C GLN A 320 8.21 5.63 3.73
N SER A 321 7.95 4.40 3.27
CA SER A 321 7.98 4.07 1.85
C SER A 321 6.78 4.65 1.09
N SER A 322 5.60 4.68 1.71
CA SER A 322 4.35 5.21 1.10
C SER A 322 4.38 6.74 0.88
N THR A 323 5.09 7.50 1.70
CA THR A 323 5.09 8.98 1.66
C THR A 323 5.79 9.46 0.43
N MET A 324 6.86 8.75 0.12
CA MET A 324 7.61 8.97 -1.10
C MET A 324 6.77 8.61 -2.33
N THR A 325 6.03 7.48 -2.34
CA THR A 325 5.20 7.10 -3.49
C THR A 325 3.98 8.02 -3.66
N GLY A 326 3.33 8.43 -2.57
CA GLY A 326 2.22 9.38 -2.56
C GLY A 326 2.63 10.76 -3.08
N THR A 327 3.78 11.27 -2.65
CA THR A 327 4.31 12.57 -3.13
C THR A 327 4.72 12.54 -4.61
N TYR A 328 5.32 11.44 -5.10
CA TYR A 328 5.55 11.26 -6.55
C TYR A 328 4.24 11.11 -7.33
N SER A 329 3.26 10.39 -6.79
CA SER A 329 1.96 10.23 -7.44
C SER A 329 1.25 11.57 -7.60
N GLY A 330 1.17 12.37 -6.52
CA GLY A 330 0.62 13.73 -6.56
C GLY A 330 1.40 14.65 -7.50
N GLN A 331 2.72 14.47 -7.61
CA GLN A 331 3.50 15.18 -8.60
C GLN A 331 3.02 14.93 -10.03
N PHE A 332 3.01 13.67 -10.45
CA PHE A 332 2.67 13.32 -11.83
C PHE A 332 1.20 13.60 -12.14
N VAL A 333 0.32 13.45 -11.16
CA VAL A 333 -1.11 13.74 -11.30
C VAL A 333 -1.33 15.25 -11.48
N MET A 334 -0.79 16.12 -10.62
CA MET A 334 -0.94 17.57 -10.76
C MET A 334 -0.29 18.10 -12.04
N GLU A 335 0.94 17.67 -12.35
CA GLU A 335 1.65 18.12 -13.55
C GLU A 335 0.94 17.63 -14.82
N GLY A 336 0.43 16.39 -14.84
CA GLY A 336 -0.29 15.84 -15.98
C GLY A 336 -1.66 16.45 -16.20
N PHE A 337 -2.51 16.49 -15.17
CA PHE A 337 -3.90 16.93 -15.32
C PHE A 337 -4.06 18.44 -15.46
N LEU A 338 -3.24 19.22 -14.75
CA LEU A 338 -3.39 20.67 -14.68
C LEU A 338 -2.29 21.43 -15.43
N ASN A 339 -1.24 20.77 -15.92
CA ASN A 339 -0.04 21.42 -16.49
C ASN A 339 0.57 22.49 -15.56
N LEU A 340 0.36 22.35 -14.25
CA LEU A 340 0.89 23.26 -13.23
C LEU A 340 2.32 22.84 -12.88
N ARG A 341 3.28 23.72 -13.13
CA ARG A 341 4.68 23.54 -12.71
C ARG A 341 4.89 24.23 -11.37
N TRP A 342 4.67 23.50 -10.28
CA TRP A 342 4.90 24.01 -8.93
C TRP A 342 6.29 23.61 -8.42
N SER A 343 6.81 24.35 -7.43
CA SER A 343 8.00 23.94 -6.70
C SER A 343 7.70 22.64 -5.96
N ARG A 344 8.62 21.66 -6.06
CA ARG A 344 8.49 20.36 -5.37
C ARG A 344 8.19 20.54 -3.88
N PHE A 345 8.88 21.50 -3.25
CA PHE A 345 8.73 21.81 -1.84
C PHE A 345 7.33 22.31 -1.49
N ALA A 346 6.80 23.25 -2.28
CA ALA A 346 5.49 23.85 -2.02
C ALA A 346 4.35 22.82 -2.17
N ARG A 347 4.47 21.91 -3.15
CA ARG A 347 3.50 20.84 -3.36
C ARG A 347 3.52 19.83 -2.22
N VAL A 348 4.69 19.29 -1.87
CA VAL A 348 4.82 18.30 -0.80
C VAL A 348 4.31 18.88 0.52
N LEU A 349 4.66 20.13 0.83
CA LEU A 349 4.17 20.81 2.02
C LEU A 349 2.65 20.98 1.99
N LEU A 350 2.06 21.34 0.84
CA LEU A 350 0.61 21.47 0.72
C LEU A 350 -0.09 20.13 0.95
N THR A 351 0.26 19.09 0.20
CA THR A 351 -0.41 17.78 0.28
C THR A 351 -0.27 17.19 1.67
N ARG A 352 0.92 17.33 2.30
CA ARG A 352 1.15 16.89 3.67
C ARG A 352 0.39 17.72 4.69
N SER A 353 0.29 19.04 4.50
CA SER A 353 -0.53 19.86 5.41
C SER A 353 -2.00 19.46 5.34
N ILE A 354 -2.52 19.17 4.15
CA ILE A 354 -3.91 18.74 3.95
C ILE A 354 -4.15 17.35 4.56
N ALA A 355 -3.20 16.42 4.47
CA ALA A 355 -3.33 15.08 5.05
C ALA A 355 -3.10 15.06 6.57
N VAL A 356 -2.13 15.82 7.08
CA VAL A 356 -1.77 15.86 8.51
C VAL A 356 -2.80 16.63 9.34
N THR A 357 -3.40 17.69 8.80
CA THR A 357 -4.40 18.50 9.55
C THR A 357 -5.58 17.68 10.10
N PRO A 358 -6.32 16.90 9.28
CA PRO A 358 -7.42 16.08 9.79
C PRO A 358 -6.92 15.00 10.75
N THR A 359 -5.80 14.33 10.45
CA THR A 359 -5.23 13.29 11.31
C THR A 359 -4.79 13.84 12.67
N LEU A 360 -4.17 15.03 12.69
CA LEU A 360 -3.77 15.72 13.91
C LEU A 360 -4.99 16.15 14.74
N PHE A 361 -6.06 16.64 14.08
CA PHE A 361 -7.30 17.00 14.75
C PHE A 361 -7.93 15.77 15.42
N VAL A 362 -8.06 14.65 14.70
CA VAL A 362 -8.58 13.41 15.27
C VAL A 362 -7.68 12.90 16.40
N ALA A 363 -6.35 12.93 16.24
CA ALA A 363 -5.41 12.48 17.27
C ALA A 363 -5.36 13.36 18.55
N ILE A 364 -5.81 14.62 18.48
CA ILE A 364 -5.89 15.52 19.64
C ILE A 364 -7.25 15.39 20.34
N PHE A 365 -8.34 15.27 19.57
CA PHE A 365 -9.70 15.37 20.10
C PHE A 365 -10.39 14.02 20.30
N GLN A 366 -9.86 12.92 19.76
CA GLN A 366 -10.45 11.58 19.87
C GLN A 366 -9.42 10.53 20.29
N ASP A 367 -9.91 9.50 21.00
CA ASP A 367 -9.12 8.35 21.43
C ASP A 367 -8.76 7.42 20.25
N VAL A 368 -7.78 6.53 20.49
CA VAL A 368 -7.20 5.59 19.50
C VAL A 368 -8.25 4.82 18.69
N GLU A 369 -9.38 4.47 19.31
CA GLU A 369 -10.46 3.70 18.69
C GLU A 369 -11.15 4.41 17.52
N HIS A 370 -11.07 5.74 17.41
CA HIS A 370 -11.65 6.45 16.27
C HIS A 370 -10.66 6.64 15.11
N LEU A 371 -9.36 6.53 15.37
CA LEU A 371 -8.33 6.57 14.31
C LEU A 371 -8.36 5.30 13.46
N THR A 372 -8.78 4.17 14.04
CA THR A 372 -8.88 2.87 13.36
C THR A 372 -10.08 2.82 12.42
N GLY A 373 -11.26 3.26 12.88
CA GLY A 373 -12.44 3.39 12.03
C GLY A 373 -12.23 4.36 10.85
N MET A 374 -11.31 5.32 11.00
CA MET A 374 -10.90 6.20 9.89
C MET A 374 -10.14 5.43 8.81
N ASN A 375 -9.28 4.47 9.16
CA ASN A 375 -8.54 3.70 8.16
C ASN A 375 -9.45 2.79 7.32
N ASP A 376 -10.46 2.18 7.94
CA ASP A 376 -11.49 1.40 7.24
C ASP A 376 -12.26 2.25 6.25
N PHE A 377 -12.66 3.46 6.65
CA PHE A 377 -13.32 4.41 5.77
C PHE A 377 -12.41 4.81 4.59
N LEU A 378 -11.11 4.99 4.84
CA LEU A 378 -10.13 5.30 3.79
C LEU A 378 -9.97 4.13 2.80
N ASN A 379 -9.99 2.88 3.25
CA ASN A 379 -9.98 1.71 2.35
C ASN A 379 -11.24 1.61 1.48
N VAL A 380 -12.41 1.94 2.03
CA VAL A 380 -13.66 2.04 1.26
C VAL A 380 -13.56 3.17 0.22
N LEU A 381 -12.99 4.31 0.61
CA LEU A 381 -12.76 5.44 -0.29
C LEU A 381 -11.88 5.04 -1.49
N MET A 382 -10.81 4.27 -1.27
CA MET A 382 -9.96 3.75 -2.34
C MET A 382 -10.73 2.85 -3.32
N SER A 383 -11.59 1.99 -2.78
CA SER A 383 -12.45 1.10 -3.58
C SER A 383 -13.41 1.90 -4.48
N LEU A 384 -13.99 2.99 -3.96
CA LEU A 384 -14.86 3.89 -4.73
C LEU A 384 -14.11 4.66 -5.82
N GLN A 385 -12.81 4.91 -5.64
CA GLN A 385 -11.97 5.64 -6.58
C GLN A 385 -11.39 4.76 -7.69
N LEU A 386 -11.30 3.45 -7.47
CA LEU A 386 -10.73 2.48 -8.42
C LEU A 386 -11.30 2.59 -9.85
N PRO A 387 -12.62 2.73 -10.07
CA PRO A 387 -13.17 2.91 -11.42
C PRO A 387 -12.62 4.12 -12.16
N PHE A 388 -12.32 5.21 -11.45
CA PHE A 388 -11.82 6.45 -12.05
C PHE A 388 -10.39 6.31 -12.57
N ALA A 389 -9.56 5.42 -12.01
CA ALA A 389 -8.25 5.10 -12.56
C ALA A 389 -8.31 3.97 -13.60
N LEU A 390 -9.17 2.98 -13.39
CA LEU A 390 -9.28 1.79 -14.23
C LEU A 390 -9.89 2.09 -15.59
N ILE A 391 -10.96 2.89 -15.65
CA ILE A 391 -11.64 3.25 -16.92
C ILE A 391 -10.65 3.95 -17.88
N PRO A 392 -9.90 4.99 -17.48
CA PRO A 392 -8.91 5.62 -18.37
C PRO A 392 -7.83 4.64 -18.85
N VAL A 393 -7.26 3.81 -17.98
CA VAL A 393 -6.20 2.87 -18.37
C VAL A 393 -6.71 1.86 -19.39
N LEU A 394 -7.86 1.22 -19.13
CA LEU A 394 -8.45 0.26 -20.06
C LEU A 394 -8.84 0.94 -21.39
N THR A 395 -9.44 2.12 -21.33
CA THR A 395 -9.86 2.87 -22.52
C THR A 395 -8.67 3.21 -23.41
N PHE A 396 -7.64 3.84 -22.84
CA PHE A 396 -6.49 4.30 -23.63
C PHE A 396 -5.58 3.17 -24.08
N THR A 397 -5.48 2.08 -23.31
CA THR A 397 -4.69 0.91 -23.75
C THR A 397 -5.38 0.10 -24.85
N SER A 398 -6.71 0.22 -24.99
CA SER A 398 -7.47 -0.39 -26.08
C SER A 398 -7.64 0.52 -27.29
N LEU A 399 -7.31 1.82 -27.19
CA LEU A 399 -7.52 2.78 -28.27
C LEU A 399 -6.37 2.72 -29.31
N PRO A 400 -6.62 2.37 -30.59
CA PRO A 400 -5.57 2.28 -31.60
C PRO A 400 -4.91 3.63 -31.93
N SER A 401 -5.61 4.74 -31.73
CA SER A 401 -5.05 6.08 -31.94
C SER A 401 -3.98 6.46 -30.91
N VAL A 402 -3.99 5.85 -29.72
CA VAL A 402 -3.03 6.11 -28.64
C VAL A 402 -1.93 5.05 -28.62
N MET A 403 -2.31 3.78 -28.74
CA MET A 403 -1.37 2.66 -28.61
C MET A 403 -0.80 2.15 -29.95
N HIS A 404 -1.29 2.66 -31.08
CA HIS A 404 -0.90 2.21 -32.42
C HIS A 404 -0.96 0.67 -32.54
N ASP A 405 0.08 0.04 -33.07
CA ASP A 405 0.18 -1.43 -33.21
C ASP A 405 0.30 -2.19 -31.87
N PHE A 406 0.38 -1.47 -30.74
CA PHE A 406 0.46 -2.04 -29.40
C PHE A 406 -0.86 -1.95 -28.64
N ALA A 407 -1.98 -1.64 -29.29
CA ALA A 407 -3.30 -1.68 -28.68
C ALA A 407 -3.61 -3.08 -28.12
N ASN A 408 -4.40 -3.14 -27.05
CA ASN A 408 -4.90 -4.43 -26.55
C ASN A 408 -5.83 -5.06 -27.59
N GLY A 409 -5.70 -6.38 -27.78
CA GLY A 409 -6.70 -7.15 -28.49
C GLY A 409 -7.97 -7.30 -27.66
N LEU A 410 -9.09 -7.59 -28.33
CA LEU A 410 -10.33 -8.04 -27.71
C LEU A 410 -10.12 -9.35 -26.94
#